data_AF-A0A314Z2D6-F1
#
_entry.id   AF-A0A314Z2D6-F1
#
_cell.length_a   1.000
_cell.length_b   1.000
_cell.length_c   1.000
_cell.angle_alpha   90.00
_cell.angle_beta   90.00
_cell.angle_gamma   90.00
#
_symmetry.space_group_name_H-M   'P 1'
#
loop_
_entity.id
_entity.type
_entity.pdbx_description
1 polymer ?
#
loop_
_entity_poly.entity_id
_entity_poly.type
_entity_poly.pdbx_seq_one_letter_code
_entity_poly.pdbx_strand_id
1 'polypeptide(L)'
;MSCLLNARSTKASKILVTSRSNVSVSSIVQTLPTCVLRKLSEDQCWCILKYKAFSDATAVLTEDQERIGREIAKKCAGVPLVAKFIGGRD
;
A
#
# COMPACT_ATOMS: atom_id res chain seq x y z
N MET A 1 -20.44 -15.10 -1.44
CA MET A 1 -20.33 -14.01 -2.42
C MET A 1 -21.71 -13.57 -2.90
N SER A 2 -22.62 -13.18 -1.99
CA SER A 2 -23.98 -12.78 -2.40
C SER A 2 -24.01 -11.42 -3.10
N CYS A 3 -23.08 -10.53 -2.75
CA CYS A 3 -22.94 -9.18 -3.31
C CYS A 3 -22.61 -9.15 -4.82
N LEU A 4 -22.15 -10.26 -5.42
CA LEU A 4 -21.82 -10.32 -6.85
C LEU A 4 -22.89 -11.03 -7.68
N LEU A 5 -23.94 -11.59 -7.07
CA LEU A 5 -24.96 -12.38 -7.77
C LEU A 5 -25.74 -11.56 -8.82
N ASN A 6 -25.83 -10.24 -8.64
CA ASN A 6 -26.51 -9.33 -9.57
C ASN A 6 -25.54 -8.60 -10.52
N ALA A 7 -24.25 -8.93 -10.49
CA ALA A 7 -23.28 -8.32 -11.39
C ALA A 7 -23.51 -8.85 -12.82
N ARG A 8 -23.88 -7.95 -13.75
CA ARG A 8 -24.01 -8.30 -15.17
C ARG A 8 -22.63 -8.33 -15.80
N SER A 9 -22.20 -9.49 -16.27
CA SER A 9 -20.94 -9.66 -16.99
C SER A 9 -21.14 -9.35 -18.47
N THR A 10 -20.37 -8.41 -19.01
CA THR A 10 -20.23 -8.20 -20.46
C THR A 10 -18.86 -8.69 -20.91
N LYS A 11 -18.64 -8.90 -22.22
CA LYS A 11 -17.33 -9.31 -22.74
C LYS A 11 -16.18 -8.33 -22.38
N ALA A 12 -16.49 -7.10 -21.97
CA ALA A 12 -15.51 -6.09 -21.56
C ALA A 12 -15.32 -5.98 -20.03
N SER A 13 -16.14 -6.65 -19.22
CA SER A 13 -16.11 -6.53 -17.77
C SER A 13 -14.92 -7.29 -17.17
N LYS A 14 -14.18 -6.66 -16.26
CA LYS A 14 -13.08 -7.27 -15.49
C LYS A 14 -13.34 -7.12 -14.00
N ILE A 15 -13.09 -8.17 -13.22
CA ILE A 15 -13.25 -8.18 -11.77
C ILE A 15 -11.86 -8.37 -11.15
N LEU A 16 -11.48 -7.46 -10.26
CA LEU A 16 -10.27 -7.57 -9.43
C LEU A 16 -10.69 -7.86 -7.99
N VAL A 17 -10.27 -9.01 -7.47
CA VAL A 17 -10.54 -9.41 -6.09
C VAL A 17 -9.30 -9.14 -5.24
N THR A 18 -9.47 -8.41 -4.14
CA THR A 18 -8.44 -8.25 -3.11
C THR A 18 -8.83 -9.06 -1.88
N SER A 19 -7.85 -9.72 -1.26
CA SER A 19 -8.07 -10.57 -0.08
C SER A 19 -6.84 -10.51 0.82
N ARG A 20 -7.04 -10.65 2.13
CA ARG A 20 -5.97 -10.86 3.10
C ARG A 20 -5.49 -12.32 3.16
N SER A 21 -6.32 -13.25 2.69
CA SER A 21 -5.98 -14.68 2.59
C SER A 21 -5.56 -15.01 1.16
N ASN A 22 -4.33 -15.48 1.02
CA ASN A 22 -3.78 -15.88 -0.28
C ASN A 22 -4.24 -17.28 -0.72
N VAL A 23 -4.54 -18.18 0.22
CA VAL A 23 -4.82 -19.59 -0.12
C VAL A 23 -6.32 -19.80 -0.31
N SER A 24 -7.13 -19.53 0.73
CA SER A 24 -8.55 -19.89 0.74
C SER A 24 -9.40 -19.15 -0.29
N VAL A 25 -9.07 -17.89 -0.59
CA VAL A 25 -9.82 -17.10 -1.59
C VAL A 25 -9.32 -17.42 -2.99
N SER A 26 -8.00 -17.48 -3.18
CA SER A 26 -7.39 -17.78 -4.49
C SER A 26 -7.87 -19.13 -5.02
N SER A 27 -7.95 -20.17 -4.18
CA SER A 27 -8.45 -21.48 -4.63
C SER A 27 -9.88 -21.46 -5.17
N ILE A 28 -10.68 -20.43 -4.84
CA ILE A 28 -12.09 -20.32 -5.26
C ILE A 28 -12.26 -19.38 -6.45
N VAL A 29 -11.52 -18.26 -6.51
CA VAL A 29 -11.76 -17.17 -7.49
C VAL A 29 -10.70 -17.05 -8.57
N GLN A 30 -9.60 -17.78 -8.47
CA GLN A 30 -8.43 -17.56 -9.31
C GLN A 30 -8.67 -18.02 -10.75
N THR A 31 -8.72 -17.04 -11.66
CA THR A 31 -8.75 -17.26 -13.12
C THR A 31 -7.44 -16.86 -13.79
N LEU A 32 -6.58 -16.11 -13.09
CA LEU A 32 -5.25 -15.65 -13.51
C LEU A 32 -4.27 -15.80 -12.34
N PRO A 33 -2.94 -15.79 -12.55
CA PRO A 33 -1.97 -15.83 -11.47
C PRO A 33 -2.21 -14.75 -10.41
N THR A 34 -2.19 -15.14 -9.13
CA THR A 34 -2.45 -14.22 -8.01
C THR A 34 -1.28 -13.25 -7.82
N CYS A 35 -1.59 -11.95 -7.78
CA CYS A 35 -0.61 -10.92 -7.47
C CYS A 35 -0.41 -10.85 -5.94
N VAL A 36 0.71 -11.38 -5.45
CA VAL A 36 1.07 -11.30 -4.04
C VAL A 36 1.78 -9.98 -3.75
N LEU A 37 1.11 -9.09 -3.01
CA LEU A 37 1.69 -7.83 -2.58
C LEU A 37 2.81 -8.08 -1.56
N ARG A 38 3.99 -7.52 -1.81
CA ARG A 38 5.13 -7.55 -0.89
C ARG A 38 5.15 -6.30 -0.02
N LYS A 39 5.91 -6.37 1.08
CA LYS A 39 6.26 -5.21 1.90
C LYS A 39 7.05 -4.20 1.06
N LEU A 40 6.92 -2.93 1.41
CA LEU A 40 7.72 -1.86 0.83
C LEU A 40 9.16 -1.91 1.35
N SER A 41 10.10 -1.35 0.57
CA SER A 41 11.44 -1.05 1.07
C SER A 41 11.41 0.11 2.08
N GLU A 42 12.48 0.25 2.86
CA GLU A 42 12.65 1.38 3.79
C GLU A 42 12.58 2.72 3.05
N ASP A 43 13.21 2.82 1.88
CA ASP A 43 13.14 4.03 1.03
C ASP A 43 11.72 4.34 0.56
N GLN A 44 10.94 3.33 0.17
CA GLN A 44 9.55 3.54 -0.24
C GLN A 44 8.68 3.99 0.95
N CYS A 45 8.91 3.43 2.14
CA CYS A 45 8.27 3.93 3.37
C CYS A 45 8.69 5.38 3.67
N TRP A 46 9.96 5.72 3.48
CA TRP A 46 10.45 7.09 3.63
C TRP A 46 9.77 8.04 2.66
N CYS A 47 9.65 7.68 1.37
CA CYS A 47 8.94 8.49 0.39
C CYS A 47 7.49 8.80 0.81
N ILE A 48 6.75 7.79 1.29
CA ILE A 48 5.36 7.98 1.77
C ILE A 48 5.32 8.91 2.97
N LEU A 49 6.19 8.65 3.96
CA LEU A 49 6.25 9.41 5.19
C LEU A 49 6.61 10.87 4.89
N LYS A 50 7.68 11.10 4.12
CA LYS A 50 8.14 12.43 3.71
C LYS A 50 7.04 13.18 2.97
N TYR A 51 6.42 12.54 1.98
CA TYR A 51 5.31 13.13 1.23
C TYR A 51 4.12 13.53 2.12
N LYS A 52 3.87 12.77 3.20
CA LYS A 52 2.79 13.07 4.13
C LYS A 52 3.16 14.13 5.17
N ALA A 53 4.39 14.09 5.67
CA ALA A 53 4.87 14.98 6.74
C ALA A 53 5.16 16.39 6.25
N PHE A 54 5.48 16.53 4.97
CA PHE A 54 5.83 17.80 4.37
C PHE A 54 4.88 18.07 3.20
N SER A 55 4.03 19.10 3.34
CA SER A 55 3.01 19.46 2.34
C SER A 55 3.59 19.83 0.96
N ASP A 56 4.89 20.10 0.90
CA ASP A 56 5.63 20.37 -0.31
C ASP A 56 6.64 19.24 -0.55
N ALA A 57 6.47 18.49 -1.63
CA ALA A 57 7.40 17.45 -2.04
C ALA A 57 8.82 17.99 -2.35
N THR A 58 8.95 19.31 -2.50
CA THR A 58 10.21 20.03 -2.71
C THR A 58 10.79 20.61 -1.41
N ALA A 59 10.15 20.37 -0.25
CA ALA A 59 10.67 20.82 1.03
C ALA A 59 12.11 20.36 1.22
N VAL A 60 13.02 21.34 1.32
CA VAL A 60 14.43 21.11 1.59
C VAL A 60 14.55 20.73 3.05
N LEU A 61 14.80 19.44 3.28
CA LEU A 61 15.03 18.91 4.61
C LEU A 61 16.48 19.13 5.01
N THR A 62 16.71 19.40 6.29
CA THR A 62 18.06 19.35 6.86
C THR A 62 18.58 17.91 6.87
N GLU A 63 19.90 17.73 6.96
CA GLU A 63 20.51 16.40 7.06
C GLU A 63 19.93 15.60 8.25
N ASP A 64 19.68 16.27 9.38
CA ASP A 64 19.07 15.64 10.55
C ASP A 64 17.62 15.23 10.32
N GLN A 65 16.83 16.02 9.59
CA GLN A 65 15.45 15.66 9.25
C GLN A 65 15.39 14.46 8.31
N GLU A 66 16.27 14.40 7.31
CA GLU A 66 16.41 13.21 6.44
C GLU A 66 16.83 11.98 7.25
N ARG A 67 17.84 12.12 8.11
CA ARG A 67 18.33 11.02 8.96
C ARG A 67 17.25 10.49 9.90
N ILE A 68 16.58 11.38 10.65
CA ILE A 68 15.51 11.00 11.58
C ILE A 68 14.35 10.37 10.83
N GLY A 69 13.95 10.96 9.70
CA GLY A 69 12.87 10.47 8.87
C GLY A 69 13.09 9.04 8.35
N ARG A 70 14.33 8.74 7.91
CA ARG A 70 14.72 7.39 7.48
C ARG A 70 14.73 6.38 8.62
N GLU A 71 15.19 6.77 9.81
CA GLU A 71 15.10 5.90 10.99
C GLU A 71 13.64 5.59 11.39
N ILE A 72 12.72 6.54 11.20
CA ILE A 72 11.29 6.30 11.40
C ILE A 72 10.72 5.39 10.28
N ALA A 73 11.12 5.62 9.03
CA ALA A 73 10.71 4.78 7.89
C ALA A 73 11.12 3.31 8.07
N LYS A 74 12.32 3.07 8.60
CA LYS A 74 12.79 1.73 8.99
C LYS A 74 11.86 1.06 10.01
N LYS A 75 11.37 1.81 11.00
CA LYS A 75 10.39 1.32 11.99
C LYS A 75 9.00 1.04 11.39
N CYS A 76 8.69 1.51 10.19
CA CYS A 76 7.45 1.17 9.49
C CYS A 76 7.43 -0.29 9.00
N ALA A 77 8.58 -0.98 8.99
CA ALA A 77 8.70 -2.40 8.63
C ALA A 77 8.04 -2.76 7.28
N GLY A 78 8.08 -1.83 6.33
CA GLY A 78 7.52 -1.99 4.98
C GLY A 78 5.99 -1.95 4.91
N VAL A 79 5.29 -1.53 5.98
CA VAL A 79 3.83 -1.39 6.01
C VAL A 79 3.43 0.02 5.56
N PRO A 80 2.84 0.20 4.36
CA PRO A 80 2.54 1.53 3.81
C PRO A 80 1.61 2.36 4.72
N LEU A 81 0.66 1.68 5.37
CA LEU A 81 -0.31 2.33 6.25
C LEU A 81 0.35 2.98 7.47
N VAL A 82 1.39 2.35 8.03
CA VAL A 82 2.14 2.89 9.17
C VAL A 82 2.90 4.15 8.76
N ALA A 83 3.59 4.12 7.62
CA ALA A 83 4.30 5.28 7.07
C ALA A 83 3.34 6.46 6.81
N LYS A 84 2.17 6.18 6.22
CA LYS A 84 1.13 7.19 5.99
C LYS A 84 0.65 7.81 7.30
N PHE A 85 0.34 6.98 8.30
CA PHE A 85 -0.19 7.44 9.59
C PHE A 85 0.81 8.30 10.35
N ILE A 86 2.08 7.89 10.41
CA ILE A 86 3.13 8.64 11.11
C ILE A 86 3.43 9.96 10.41
N GLY A 87 3.36 9.98 9.07
CA GLY A 87 3.59 11.18 8.27
C GLY A 87 2.56 12.29 8.48
N GLY A 88 1.51 12.13 9.29
CA GLY A 88 0.56 13.22 9.54
C GLY A 88 -0.85 12.92 9.01
N ARG A 89 -1.82 13.68 9.52
CA ARG A 89 -3.23 13.28 9.55
C ARG A 89 -3.95 13.50 8.22
N ASP A 90 -4.81 12.53 7.89
CA ASP A 90 -5.94 12.69 6.98
C ASP A 90 -6.95 13.71 7.55
#